data_AF-A0A6L9W0X1-F1
#
_entry.id   AF-A0A6L9W0X1-F1
#
_cell.length_a   1.000
_cell.length_b   1.000
_cell.length_c   1.000
_cell.angle_alpha   90.00
_cell.angle_beta   90.00
_cell.angle_gamma   90.00
#
_symmetry.space_group_name_H-M   'P 1'
#
loop_
_entity.id
_entity.type
_entity.pdbx_description
1 polymer ?
#
loop_
_entity_poly.entity_id
_entity_poly.type
_entity_poly.pdbx_seq_one_letter_code
_entity_poly.pdbx_strand_id
1 'polypeptide(L)'
;MGRDFEPYHPRPVEVRWEEGNVFGPPSRLLEFPVSWFLDDFPPTEYVPRVSPGLGSTEVLFQRWKDHFDYAYERVPNAVLALTVHPQTIGRAHHILMLERLLEHMAGHDGVWFAALSDIYDVWTDD
;
A
#
# COMPACT_ATOMS: atom_id res chain seq x y z
N MET A 1 -8.07 -2.65 -6.40
CA MET A 1 -7.82 -2.98 -4.98
C MET A 1 -9.15 -3.23 -4.30
N GLY A 2 -9.30 -4.38 -3.62
CA GLY A 2 -10.51 -4.70 -2.87
C GLY A 2 -10.59 -4.03 -1.50
N ARG A 3 -9.46 -3.92 -0.79
CA ARG A 3 -9.29 -3.20 0.49
C ARG A 3 -7.97 -2.43 0.45
N ASP A 4 -7.83 -1.39 1.27
CA ASP A 4 -6.63 -0.55 1.27
C ASP A 4 -5.62 -0.94 2.37
N PHE A 5 -6.10 -1.39 3.53
CA PHE A 5 -5.28 -1.60 4.73
C PHE A 5 -5.40 -2.99 5.34
N GLU A 6 -6.21 -3.86 4.75
CA GLU A 6 -6.53 -5.18 5.32
C GLU A 6 -6.25 -6.25 4.27
N PRO A 7 -5.37 -7.21 4.58
CA PRO A 7 -5.30 -8.46 3.85
C PRO A 7 -6.66 -9.14 3.74
N TYR A 8 -6.95 -9.72 2.59
CA TYR A 8 -8.25 -10.34 2.34
C TYR A 8 -8.13 -11.54 1.41
N HIS A 9 -9.09 -12.45 1.50
CA HIS A 9 -9.22 -13.56 0.58
C HIS A 9 -10.00 -13.13 -0.67
N PRO A 10 -9.37 -13.04 -1.86
CA PRO A 10 -10.05 -12.58 -3.06
C PRO A 10 -11.19 -13.52 -3.45
N ARG A 11 -12.25 -12.95 -4.04
CA ARG A 11 -13.46 -13.67 -4.41
C ARG A 11 -13.73 -13.48 -5.89
N PRO A 12 -14.06 -14.55 -6.66
CA PRO A 12 -14.58 -14.37 -8.00
C PRO A 12 -15.91 -13.62 -7.93
N VAL A 13 -16.14 -12.74 -8.91
CA VAL A 13 -17.34 -11.91 -8.96
C VAL A 13 -18.17 -12.30 -10.18
N GLU A 14 -19.41 -12.72 -9.94
CA GLU A 14 -20.42 -12.79 -10.99
C GLU A 14 -20.97 -11.38 -11.18
N VAL A 15 -20.64 -10.78 -12.32
CA VAL A 15 -21.10 -9.43 -12.67
C VAL A 15 -22.56 -9.50 -13.07
N ARG A 16 -23.40 -8.68 -12.42
CA ARG A 16 -24.80 -8.49 -12.80
C ARG A 16 -25.00 -7.02 -13.19
N TRP A 17 -25.33 -6.78 -14.44
CA TRP A 17 -25.32 -5.42 -15.01
C TRP A 17 -26.39 -4.50 -14.41
N GLU A 18 -27.52 -5.06 -14.01
CA GLU A 18 -28.68 -4.31 -13.51
C GLU A 18 -29.01 -4.64 -12.04
N GLU A 19 -28.20 -5.47 -11.38
CA GLU A 19 -28.37 -5.91 -10.00
C GLU A 19 -27.05 -5.76 -9.22
N GLY A 20 -27.08 -6.06 -7.91
CA GLY A 20 -25.85 -6.21 -7.14
C GLY A 20 -25.03 -7.40 -7.62
N ASN A 21 -23.73 -7.19 -7.80
CA ASN A 21 -22.79 -8.27 -8.10
C ASN A 21 -22.83 -9.36 -7.01
N VAL A 22 -22.63 -10.62 -7.42
CA VAL A 22 -22.60 -11.74 -6.49
C VAL A 22 -21.17 -12.23 -6.32
N PHE A 23 -20.71 -12.27 -5.06
CA PHE A 23 -19.39 -12.77 -4.72
C PHE A 23 -19.43 -14.29 -4.53
N GLY A 24 -18.58 -15.01 -5.26
CA GLY A 24 -18.36 -16.45 -5.06
C GLY A 24 -17.60 -16.76 -3.77
N PRO A 25 -17.21 -18.02 -3.52
CA PRO A 25 -16.48 -18.39 -2.30
C PRO A 25 -15.10 -17.72 -2.22
N PRO A 26 -14.57 -17.45 -1.01
CA PRO A 26 -13.22 -16.92 -0.81
C PRO A 26 -12.14 -17.88 -1.32
N SER A 27 -11.10 -17.30 -1.92
CA SER A 27 -9.88 -18.02 -2.29
C SER A 27 -9.12 -18.49 -1.05
N ARG A 28 -8.24 -19.50 -1.22
CA ARG A 28 -7.28 -19.91 -0.17
C ARG A 28 -6.05 -19.00 -0.10
N LEU A 29 -5.88 -18.12 -1.09
CA LEU A 29 -4.79 -17.15 -1.13
C LEU A 29 -5.17 -15.93 -0.30
N LEU A 30 -4.28 -15.50 0.58
CA LEU A 30 -4.38 -14.22 1.26
C LEU A 30 -3.70 -13.16 0.38
N GLU A 31 -4.45 -12.14 -0.01
CA GLU A 31 -3.93 -11.01 -0.77
C GLU A 31 -3.55 -9.89 0.18
N PHE A 32 -2.31 -9.41 0.09
CA PHE A 32 -1.90 -8.14 0.69
C PHE A 32 -2.23 -7.01 -0.29
N PRO A 33 -2.96 -5.97 0.12
CA PRO A 33 -3.40 -4.94 -0.79
C PRO A 33 -2.22 -4.12 -1.30
N VAL A 34 -2.02 -4.15 -2.62
CA VAL A 34 -1.07 -3.28 -3.33
C VAL A 34 -1.80 -2.02 -3.76
N SER A 35 -1.23 -0.83 -3.60
CA SER A 35 -1.85 0.40 -4.05
C SER A 35 -0.95 1.25 -4.93
N TRP A 36 -1.48 1.74 -6.06
CA TRP A 36 -0.81 2.71 -6.92
C TRP A 36 -0.51 4.04 -6.20
N PHE A 37 -1.23 4.35 -5.12
CA PHE A 37 -0.96 5.51 -4.28
C PHE A 37 0.22 5.30 -3.32
N LEU A 38 0.63 4.04 -3.11
CA LEU A 38 1.74 3.60 -2.26
C LEU A 38 2.88 2.97 -3.08
N ASP A 39 2.97 3.31 -4.37
CA ASP A 39 4.02 2.90 -5.30
C ASP A 39 4.86 4.12 -5.71
N ASP A 40 6.18 4.00 -5.64
CA ASP A 40 7.12 5.07 -5.99
C ASP A 40 7.27 5.26 -7.51
N PHE A 41 7.12 4.21 -8.31
CA PHE A 41 7.50 4.22 -9.73
C PHE A 41 6.54 5.06 -10.58
N PRO A 42 5.22 4.82 -10.62
CA PRO A 42 4.31 5.55 -11.49
C PRO A 42 4.38 7.09 -11.36
N PRO A 43 4.42 7.68 -10.15
CA PRO A 43 4.45 9.13 -10.02
C PRO A 43 5.80 9.75 -10.34
N THR A 44 6.92 9.01 -10.25
CA THR A 44 8.26 9.61 -10.26
C THR A 44 9.10 9.23 -11.48
N GLU A 45 8.89 8.06 -12.07
CA GLU A 45 9.67 7.61 -13.22
C GLU A 45 9.11 8.13 -14.53
N TYR A 46 9.98 8.82 -15.28
CA TYR A 46 9.67 9.22 -16.64
C TYR A 46 9.85 8.03 -17.58
N VAL A 47 8.76 7.58 -18.18
CA VAL A 47 8.77 6.53 -19.21
C VAL A 47 8.21 7.14 -20.49
N PRO A 48 9.02 7.38 -21.54
CA PRO A 48 8.58 8.04 -22.75
C PRO A 48 7.29 7.42 -23.32
N ARG A 49 6.28 8.28 -23.54
CA ARG A 49 4.95 7.91 -24.07
C ARG A 49 4.06 7.08 -23.13
N VAL A 50 4.52 6.74 -21.92
CA VAL A 50 3.78 5.89 -20.97
C VAL A 50 3.51 6.62 -19.66
N SER A 51 4.54 7.20 -19.04
CA SER A 51 4.41 7.94 -17.80
C SER A 51 5.13 9.30 -17.90
N PRO A 52 4.45 10.41 -17.55
CA PRO A 52 5.10 11.71 -17.48
C PRO A 52 6.17 11.78 -16.37
N GLY A 53 6.04 10.98 -15.31
CA GLY A 53 7.00 10.91 -14.20
C GLY A 53 7.29 12.27 -13.55
N LEU A 54 8.47 12.34 -12.91
CA LEU A 54 9.04 13.58 -12.34
C LEU A 54 8.12 14.29 -11.32
N GLY A 55 7.20 13.55 -10.69
CA GLY A 55 6.33 14.06 -9.65
C GLY A 55 7.12 14.56 -8.44
N SER A 56 6.53 15.52 -7.72
CA SER A 56 7.14 16.06 -6.50
C SER A 56 7.28 14.99 -5.42
N THR A 57 8.49 14.83 -4.91
CA THR A 57 8.79 13.99 -3.76
C THR A 57 8.00 14.40 -2.51
N GLU A 58 7.71 15.69 -2.32
CA GLU A 58 6.93 16.14 -1.15
C GLU A 58 5.45 15.74 -1.26
N VAL A 59 4.90 15.72 -2.48
CA VAL A 59 3.53 15.21 -2.70
C VAL A 59 3.46 13.71 -2.45
N LEU A 60 4.50 12.97 -2.83
CA LEU A 60 4.60 11.53 -2.54
C LEU A 60 4.70 11.28 -1.03
N PHE A 61 5.58 12.02 -0.33
CA PHE A 61 5.72 11.98 1.13
C PHE A 61 4.38 12.22 1.83
N GLN A 62 3.73 13.35 1.53
CA GLN A 62 2.48 13.73 2.18
C GLN A 62 1.41 12.65 1.97
N ARG A 63 1.30 12.12 0.74
CA ARG A 63 0.35 11.05 0.44
C ARG A 63 0.60 9.80 1.28
N TRP A 64 1.85 9.35 1.38
CA TRP A 64 2.19 8.13 2.13
C TRP A 64 2.00 8.33 3.63
N LYS A 65 2.37 9.51 4.14
CA LYS A 65 2.12 9.92 5.52
C LYS A 65 0.62 9.94 5.84
N ASP A 66 -0.22 10.52 4.98
CA ASP A 66 -1.67 10.59 5.19
C ASP A 66 -2.32 9.19 5.18
N HIS A 67 -1.83 8.26 4.35
CA HIS A 67 -2.29 6.87 4.38
C HIS A 67 -1.94 6.20 5.70
N PHE A 68 -0.71 6.40 6.19
CA PHE A 68 -0.28 5.89 7.49
C PHE A 68 -1.11 6.48 8.63
N ASP A 69 -1.25 7.81 8.70
CA ASP A 69 -2.01 8.47 9.77
C ASP A 69 -3.46 7.99 9.80
N TYR A 70 -4.10 7.87 8.63
CA TYR A 70 -5.46 7.34 8.55
C TYR A 70 -5.54 5.90 9.05
N ALA A 71 -4.65 5.02 8.58
CA ALA A 71 -4.61 3.63 9.00
C ALA A 71 -4.41 3.51 10.51
N TYR A 72 -3.42 4.23 11.05
CA TYR A 72 -3.07 4.22 12.46
C TYR A 72 -4.22 4.71 13.36
N GLU A 73 -4.94 5.77 12.95
CA GLU A 73 -6.04 6.32 13.73
C GLU A 73 -7.36 5.56 13.61
N ARG A 74 -7.62 4.93 12.46
CA ARG A 74 -8.98 4.52 12.07
C ARG A 74 -9.15 3.04 11.82
N VAL A 75 -8.06 2.30 11.57
CA VAL A 75 -8.13 0.91 11.12
C VAL A 75 -7.39 0.02 12.11
N PRO A 76 -8.11 -0.78 12.92
CA PRO A 76 -7.50 -1.75 13.81
C PRO A 76 -6.60 -2.73 13.05
N ASN A 77 -5.40 -2.99 13.55
CA ASN A 77 -4.45 -3.95 12.97
C ASN A 77 -4.15 -3.72 11.48
N ALA A 78 -4.17 -2.46 11.04
CA ALA A 78 -3.91 -2.09 9.65
C ALA A 78 -2.54 -2.58 9.16
N VAL A 79 -2.51 -3.04 7.91
CA VAL A 79 -1.31 -3.38 7.16
C VAL A 79 -1.11 -2.36 6.05
N LEU A 80 0.01 -1.64 6.11
CA LEU A 80 0.43 -0.72 5.06
C LEU A 80 1.59 -1.34 4.27
N ALA A 81 1.34 -1.68 3.01
CA ALA A 81 2.36 -2.22 2.10
C ALA A 81 2.87 -1.15 1.14
N LEU A 82 4.10 -0.66 1.37
CA LEU A 82 4.78 0.24 0.43
C LEU A 82 5.45 -0.56 -0.68
N THR A 83 5.16 -0.22 -1.94
CA THR A 83 5.83 -0.80 -3.11
C THR A 83 6.94 0.16 -3.55
N VAL A 84 8.18 -0.31 -3.48
CA VAL A 84 9.35 0.52 -3.80
C VAL A 84 10.28 -0.19 -4.78
N HIS A 85 10.95 0.59 -5.62
CA HIS A 85 11.86 0.07 -6.64
C HIS A 85 13.27 0.62 -6.44
N PRO A 86 14.33 -0.21 -6.43
CA PRO A 86 15.70 0.26 -6.17
C PRO A 86 16.17 1.40 -7.08
N GLN A 87 15.80 1.36 -8.36
CA GLN A 87 16.14 2.41 -9.34
C GLN A 87 15.42 3.75 -9.11
N THR A 88 14.37 3.73 -8.28
CA THR A 88 13.46 4.85 -8.02
C THR A 88 13.66 5.38 -6.61
N ILE A 89 13.32 4.59 -5.58
CA ILE A 89 13.47 4.98 -4.17
C ILE A 89 14.93 5.21 -3.78
N GLY A 90 15.87 4.55 -4.46
CA GLY A 90 17.31 4.67 -4.20
C GLY A 90 17.96 5.97 -4.69
N ARG A 91 17.19 6.90 -5.27
CA ARG A 91 17.71 8.21 -5.67
C ARG A 91 17.80 9.15 -4.47
N ALA A 92 18.83 9.99 -4.42
CA ALA A 92 19.15 10.83 -3.26
C ALA A 92 17.94 11.55 -2.62
N HIS A 93 17.13 12.27 -3.40
CA HIS A 93 15.92 12.95 -2.91
C HIS A 93 14.83 12.01 -2.35
N HIS A 94 14.69 10.79 -2.88
CA HIS A 94 13.75 9.80 -2.38
C HIS A 94 14.26 9.08 -1.13
N ILE A 95 15.57 8.88 -1.00
CA ILE A 95 16.17 8.36 0.23
C ILE A 95 15.84 9.29 1.40
N LEU A 96 16.09 10.60 1.26
CA LEU A 96 15.77 11.58 2.30
C LEU A 96 14.28 11.63 2.65
N MET A 97 13.41 11.40 1.66
CA MET A 97 11.97 11.32 1.87
C MET A 97 11.56 10.05 2.63
N LEU A 98 12.12 8.90 2.24
CA LEU A 98 11.85 7.63 2.88
C LEU A 98 12.34 7.64 4.34
N GLU A 99 13.51 8.20 4.61
CA GLU A 99 14.03 8.39 5.97
C GLU A 99 13.03 9.17 6.84
N ARG A 100 12.57 10.35 6.37
CA ARG A 100 11.54 11.15 7.07
C ARG A 100 10.25 10.37 7.32
N LEU A 101 9.81 9.56 6.35
CA LEU A 101 8.58 8.78 6.50
C LEU A 101 8.74 7.67 7.53
N LEU A 102 9.86 6.94 7.48
CA LEU A 102 10.16 5.88 8.43
C LEU A 102 10.32 6.44 9.85
N GLU A 103 10.96 7.60 10.01
CA GLU A 103 11.06 8.31 11.28
C GLU A 103 9.67 8.71 11.82
N HIS A 104 8.79 9.25 10.97
CA HIS A 104 7.40 9.56 11.35
C HIS A 104 6.66 8.31 11.82
N MET A 105 6.72 7.22 11.05
CA MET A 105 6.07 5.95 11.40
C MET A 105 6.61 5.36 12.70
N ALA A 106 7.94 5.33 12.86
CA ALA A 106 8.60 4.80 14.06
C ALA A 106 8.34 5.63 15.32
N GLY A 107 7.88 6.88 15.17
CA GLY A 107 7.46 7.74 16.28
C GLY A 107 6.11 7.37 16.90
N HIS A 108 5.40 6.35 16.37
CA HIS A 108 4.10 5.91 16.86
C HIS A 108 4.21 4.54 17.56
N ASP A 109 3.58 4.42 18.72
CA ASP A 109 3.59 3.18 19.51
C ASP A 109 2.83 2.06 18.78
N GLY A 110 3.33 0.83 18.88
CA GLY A 110 2.66 -0.34 18.31
C GLY A 110 2.86 -0.54 16.80
N VAL A 111 3.62 0.33 16.13
CA VAL A 111 4.02 0.10 14.73
C VAL A 111 5.02 -1.05 14.64
N TRP A 112 4.72 -2.04 13.80
CA TRP A 112 5.58 -3.18 13.53
C TRP A 112 6.08 -3.14 12.08
N PHE A 113 7.39 -2.94 11.91
CA PHE A 113 8.05 -3.10 10.62
C PHE A 113 8.37 -4.59 10.40
N ALA A 114 7.72 -5.20 9.42
CA ALA A 114 7.72 -6.64 9.22
C ALA A 114 7.86 -7.02 7.75
N ALA A 115 8.34 -8.23 7.47
CA ALA A 115 8.17 -8.81 6.15
C ALA A 115 6.70 -9.24 5.97
N LEU A 116 6.20 -9.24 4.73
CA LEU A 116 4.84 -9.73 4.45
C LEU A 116 4.62 -11.19 4.89
N SER A 117 5.67 -12.01 4.89
CA SER A 117 5.61 -13.38 5.41
C SER A 117 5.34 -13.42 6.92
N ASP A 118 5.95 -12.52 7.68
CA ASP A 118 5.76 -12.49 9.13
C ASP A 118 4.33 -12.07 9.46
N ILE A 119 3.78 -11.11 8.69
CA ILE A 119 2.38 -10.69 8.81
C ILE A 119 1.46 -11.85 8.43
N TYR A 120 1.76 -12.57 7.34
CA TYR A 120 0.98 -13.73 6.92
C TYR A 120 0.89 -14.81 8.00
N ASP A 121 2.00 -15.11 8.68
CA ASP A 121 2.07 -16.17 9.68
C ASP A 121 1.22 -15.87 10.94
N VAL A 122 0.95 -14.60 11.23
CA VAL A 122 0.12 -14.17 12.37
C VAL A 122 -1.26 -13.66 11.96
N TRP A 123 -1.56 -13.61 10.67
CA TRP A 123 -2.83 -13.10 10.18
C TRP A 123 -3.98 -14.04 10.55
N THR A 124 -5.04 -13.49 11.13
CA THR A 124 -6.28 -14.20 11.42
C THR A 124 -7.41 -13.47 10.72
N ASP A 125 -8.23 -14.21 9.98
CA ASP A 125 -9.52 -13.69 9.54
C ASP A 125 -10.38 -13.43 10.79
N ASP A 126 -10.89 -12.21 10.95
CA ASP A 126 -11.84 -11.85 12.01
C ASP A 126 -13.11 -12.72 11.99
#